data_AF-A0A6N2U410-F1
#
_entry.id   AF-A0A6N2U410-F1
#
_cell.length_a   1.000
_cell.length_b   1.000
_cell.length_c   1.000
_cell.angle_alpha   90.00
_cell.angle_beta   90.00
_cell.angle_gamma   90.00
#
_symmetry.space_group_name_H-M   'P 1'
#
loop_
_entity.id
_entity.type
_entity.pdbx_description
1 polymer ?
#
loop_
_entity_poly.entity_id
_entity_poly.type
_entity_poly.pdbx_seq_one_letter_code
_entity_poly.pdbx_strand_id
1 'polypeptide(L)'
;MSIASKVGQVTFSQKSGVYMAAILCDKGDLYQEYDGDSSAPTNIAPDFTTLKPTLSFLLTSSRVAEGIVVPSSIKWYFNDVLINFTSNVSTNTFGGETGHFRFVPYAAGTTNYYGLQVVKNLVKASAGASCTIKGVATVTVGNVSDEIQWVYPIPITKGVGNQKVVTIMAGDDKYFAIREKGGSVILSAVARLGASELTAGLSYKWYRMINNAWNLISGQTGKNLTVTDSMVDTTGIFKVEVYQNSTLIGLDTQTVIDLSDPYDIITNPTPEDETISKAGDTVVYRPILVKRGETTKAKDMTFYFVFMDSAGVILNPSTANTPSASGTCTYEMCQQAGGNVAWTITTKD
;
A
#
# COMPACT_ATOMS: atom_id res chain seq x y z
N MET A 1 -54.54 34.62 15.26
CA MET A 1 -53.14 34.17 15.21
C MET A 1 -53.12 32.79 14.58
N SER A 2 -52.46 32.59 13.44
CA SER A 2 -52.24 31.24 12.89
C SER A 2 -50.94 30.67 13.46
N ILE A 3 -50.97 29.41 13.87
CA ILE A 3 -49.79 28.69 14.33
C ILE A 3 -49.40 27.70 13.22
N ALA A 4 -48.15 27.72 12.80
CA ALA A 4 -47.59 26.81 11.81
C ALA A 4 -46.55 25.90 12.46
N SER A 5 -46.47 24.66 12.01
CA SER A 5 -45.48 23.66 12.45
C SER A 5 -44.82 22.99 11.25
N LYS A 6 -43.55 22.61 11.41
CA LYS A 6 -42.75 21.84 10.45
C LYS A 6 -42.04 20.74 11.20
N VAL A 7 -42.05 19.53 10.66
CA VAL A 7 -41.30 18.37 11.18
C VAL A 7 -40.15 18.09 10.21
N GLY A 8 -38.98 17.73 10.75
CA GLY A 8 -37.81 17.31 9.98
C GLY A 8 -37.04 16.24 10.76
N GLN A 9 -36.20 15.48 10.06
CA GLN A 9 -35.34 14.46 10.64
C GLN A 9 -33.88 14.87 10.48
N VAL A 10 -33.09 14.72 11.54
CA VAL A 10 -31.63 14.77 11.47
C VAL A 10 -31.14 13.33 11.33
N THR A 11 -30.54 13.01 10.19
CA THR A 11 -29.95 11.68 9.97
C THR A 11 -28.55 11.68 10.56
N PHE A 12 -28.37 10.95 11.66
CA PHE A 12 -27.05 10.65 12.20
C PHE A 12 -26.43 9.51 11.39
N SER A 13 -25.36 9.80 10.66
CA SER A 13 -24.52 8.79 10.01
C SER A 13 -23.23 8.66 10.82
N GLN A 14 -23.11 7.57 11.58
CA GLN A 14 -21.85 7.26 12.25
C GLN A 14 -20.91 6.66 11.20
N LYS A 15 -19.79 7.34 10.88
CA LYS A 15 -18.75 6.70 10.05
C LYS A 15 -18.28 5.43 10.75
N SER A 16 -18.10 4.37 9.96
CA SER A 16 -18.08 2.98 10.42
C SER A 16 -16.78 2.57 11.15
N GLY A 17 -15.89 3.53 11.42
CA GLY A 17 -14.58 3.32 12.05
C GLY A 17 -13.48 3.96 11.20
N VAL A 18 -12.26 4.03 11.73
CA VAL A 18 -11.09 4.33 10.89
C VAL A 18 -10.74 3.03 10.17
N TYR A 19 -10.79 3.07 8.85
CA TYR A 19 -10.36 1.99 7.99
C TYR A 19 -9.04 2.38 7.34
N MET A 20 -8.09 1.45 7.28
CA MET A 20 -6.86 1.63 6.52
C MET A 20 -6.82 0.57 5.43
N ALA A 21 -6.70 1.02 4.18
CA ALA A 21 -6.57 0.14 3.03
C ALA A 21 -5.11 0.09 2.57
N ALA A 22 -4.72 -1.04 2.02
CA ALA A 22 -3.48 -1.20 1.27
C ALA A 22 -3.70 -2.21 0.14
N ILE A 23 -3.07 -1.97 -1.00
CA ILE A 23 -2.92 -2.99 -2.04
C ILE A 23 -1.51 -3.53 -1.96
N LEU A 24 -1.38 -4.84 -1.68
CA LEU A 24 -0.11 -5.54 -1.56
C LEU A 24 0.05 -6.52 -2.73
N CYS A 25 1.24 -6.59 -3.33
CA CYS A 25 1.49 -7.50 -4.44
C CYS A 25 2.43 -8.64 -4.03
N ASP A 26 2.10 -9.87 -4.41
CA ASP A 26 3.00 -11.02 -4.19
C ASP A 26 4.34 -10.90 -4.94
N LYS A 27 4.39 -10.09 -5.99
CA LYS A 27 5.60 -9.86 -6.80
C LYS A 27 6.31 -8.54 -6.49
N GLY A 28 5.98 -7.91 -5.37
CA GLY A 28 6.55 -6.63 -4.97
C GLY A 28 6.08 -5.49 -5.86
N ASP A 29 6.89 -4.45 -6.01
CA ASP A 29 6.55 -3.30 -6.84
C ASP A 29 6.49 -3.67 -8.32
N LEU A 30 5.30 -3.49 -8.91
CA LEU A 30 5.08 -3.76 -10.32
C LEU A 30 5.59 -2.59 -11.17
N TYR A 31 6.31 -2.93 -12.24
CA TYR A 31 6.74 -2.02 -13.28
C TYR A 31 6.75 -2.76 -14.62
N GLN A 32 6.80 -2.05 -15.74
CA GLN A 32 7.17 -2.61 -17.03
C GLN A 32 8.06 -1.66 -17.85
N GLU A 33 9.06 -2.24 -18.49
CA GLU A 33 9.88 -1.60 -19.51
C GLU A 33 9.53 -2.22 -20.86
N TYR A 34 9.71 -1.46 -21.95
CA TYR A 34 9.47 -1.95 -23.30
C TYR A 34 10.31 -1.22 -24.35
N ASP A 35 10.52 -1.91 -25.47
CA ASP A 35 11.10 -1.39 -26.69
C ASP A 35 10.03 -1.20 -27.80
N GLY A 36 10.35 -0.34 -28.77
CA GLY A 36 9.52 -0.15 -29.97
C GLY A 36 8.36 0.82 -29.77
N ASP A 37 7.24 0.55 -30.45
CA ASP A 37 6.02 1.34 -30.39
C ASP A 37 5.07 0.80 -29.32
N SER A 38 4.41 1.65 -28.54
CA SER A 38 3.54 1.20 -27.44
C SER A 38 2.27 0.49 -27.92
N SER A 39 1.87 0.65 -29.18
CA SER A 39 0.77 -0.13 -29.79
C SER A 39 1.19 -1.54 -30.22
N ALA A 40 2.49 -1.78 -30.41
CA ALA A 40 3.08 -3.07 -30.74
C ALA A 40 4.43 -3.25 -30.00
N PRO A 41 4.40 -3.27 -28.66
CA PRO A 41 5.62 -3.25 -27.85
C PRO A 41 6.40 -4.55 -27.98
N THR A 42 7.72 -4.43 -27.91
CA THR A 42 8.67 -5.55 -27.93
C THR A 42 9.49 -5.57 -26.65
N ASN A 43 10.13 -6.70 -26.33
CA ASN A 43 11.03 -6.84 -25.18
C ASN A 43 10.44 -6.38 -23.85
N ILE A 44 9.15 -6.65 -23.62
CA ILE A 44 8.48 -6.22 -22.38
C ILE A 44 9.09 -6.95 -21.18
N ALA A 45 9.47 -6.19 -20.16
CA ALA A 45 10.12 -6.70 -18.97
C ALA A 45 9.68 -5.97 -17.69
N PRO A 46 9.30 -6.67 -16.61
CA PRO A 46 8.94 -8.09 -16.57
C PRO A 46 7.70 -8.40 -17.42
N ASP A 47 7.64 -9.63 -17.95
CA ASP A 47 6.48 -10.12 -18.70
C ASP A 47 5.41 -10.67 -17.75
N PHE A 48 4.28 -9.95 -17.66
CA PHE A 48 3.15 -10.32 -16.82
C PHE A 48 2.32 -11.48 -17.36
N THR A 49 2.48 -11.87 -18.63
CA THR A 49 1.85 -13.10 -19.13
C THR A 49 2.48 -14.35 -18.51
N THR A 50 3.75 -14.24 -18.12
CA THR A 50 4.51 -15.28 -17.41
C THR A 50 4.47 -15.08 -15.89
N LEU A 51 4.76 -13.86 -15.41
CA LEU A 51 4.88 -13.54 -13.98
C LEU A 51 3.55 -13.59 -13.23
N LYS A 52 2.45 -13.20 -13.88
CA LYS A 52 1.07 -13.17 -13.38
C LYS A 52 0.92 -12.62 -11.95
N PRO A 53 1.38 -11.38 -11.69
CA PRO A 53 1.33 -10.80 -10.36
C PRO A 53 -0.11 -10.66 -9.85
N THR A 54 -0.29 -10.85 -8.55
CA THR A 54 -1.58 -10.76 -7.87
C THR A 54 -1.53 -9.65 -6.83
N LEU A 55 -2.43 -8.67 -7.01
CA LEU A 55 -2.68 -7.60 -6.06
C LEU A 55 -3.73 -8.10 -5.06
N SER A 56 -3.48 -7.95 -3.77
CA SER A 56 -4.38 -8.26 -2.66
C SER A 56 -4.87 -6.98 -2.02
N PHE A 57 -6.18 -6.80 -1.86
CA PHE A 57 -6.72 -5.63 -1.15
C PHE A 57 -6.85 -5.95 0.33
N LEU A 58 -5.90 -5.44 1.12
CA LEU A 58 -5.95 -5.53 2.57
C LEU A 58 -6.74 -4.34 3.11
N LEU A 59 -7.71 -4.62 3.97
CA LEU A 59 -8.45 -3.62 4.70
C LEU A 59 -8.34 -3.93 6.18
N THR A 60 -7.93 -2.94 6.97
CA THR A 60 -7.87 -3.04 8.42
C THR A 60 -8.80 -2.04 9.07
N SER A 61 -9.20 -2.33 10.30
CA SER A 61 -9.90 -1.36 11.14
C SER A 61 -9.54 -1.55 12.60
N SER A 62 -9.37 -0.43 13.28
CA SER A 62 -9.17 -0.39 14.72
C SER A 62 -10.35 -0.98 15.50
N ARG A 63 -11.52 -1.17 14.88
CA ARG A 63 -12.75 -1.69 15.51
C ARG A 63 -12.94 -3.20 15.40
N VAL A 64 -12.08 -3.91 14.67
CA VAL A 64 -12.15 -5.37 14.57
C VAL A 64 -11.03 -5.96 15.41
N ALA A 65 -11.34 -6.90 16.31
CA ALA A 65 -10.35 -7.52 17.20
C ALA A 65 -9.23 -8.25 16.42
N GLU A 66 -9.57 -8.86 15.28
CA GLU A 66 -8.61 -9.48 14.36
C GLU A 66 -7.86 -8.45 13.50
N GLY A 67 -8.24 -7.16 13.57
CA GLY A 67 -7.67 -6.05 12.81
C GLY A 67 -7.97 -6.04 11.32
N ILE A 68 -8.42 -7.17 10.75
CA ILE A 68 -8.74 -7.30 9.32
C ILE A 68 -10.25 -7.17 9.11
N VAL A 69 -10.63 -6.42 8.08
CA VAL A 69 -12.02 -6.25 7.66
C VAL A 69 -12.20 -6.93 6.32
N VAL A 70 -13.18 -7.81 6.22
CA VAL A 70 -13.61 -8.35 4.93
C VAL A 70 -14.66 -7.41 4.35
N PRO A 71 -14.38 -6.70 3.25
CA PRO A 71 -15.38 -5.82 2.65
C PRO A 71 -16.53 -6.65 2.06
N SER A 72 -17.73 -6.08 2.05
CA SER A 72 -18.91 -6.73 1.45
C SER A 72 -18.79 -6.88 -0.07
N SER A 73 -18.02 -6.00 -0.71
CA SER A 73 -17.69 -6.08 -2.13
C SER A 73 -16.46 -5.22 -2.43
N ILE A 74 -15.86 -5.43 -3.61
CA ILE A 74 -14.82 -4.55 -4.14
C ILE A 74 -15.06 -4.27 -5.61
N LYS A 75 -14.76 -3.06 -6.04
CA LYS A 75 -14.66 -2.65 -7.44
C LYS A 75 -13.20 -2.37 -7.78
N TRP A 76 -12.76 -2.82 -8.95
CA TRP A 76 -11.41 -2.58 -9.44
C TRP A 76 -11.45 -1.64 -10.63
N TYR A 77 -10.48 -0.72 -10.72
CA TYR A 77 -10.35 0.22 -11.83
C TYR A 77 -8.94 0.17 -12.38
N PHE A 78 -8.80 0.31 -13.70
CA PHE A 78 -7.54 0.53 -14.39
C PHE A 78 -7.56 1.92 -15.02
N ASN A 79 -6.65 2.81 -14.64
CA ASN A 79 -6.65 4.22 -15.05
C ASN A 79 -8.04 4.87 -14.92
N ASP A 80 -8.64 4.71 -13.74
CA ASP A 80 -9.99 5.18 -13.39
C ASP A 80 -11.17 4.58 -14.18
N VAL A 81 -10.91 3.65 -15.10
CA VAL A 81 -11.95 2.89 -15.80
C VAL A 81 -12.33 1.65 -15.00
N LEU A 82 -13.61 1.51 -14.65
CA LEU A 82 -14.13 0.33 -13.95
C LEU A 82 -13.86 -0.94 -14.76
N ILE A 83 -13.25 -1.94 -14.12
CA ILE A 83 -13.01 -3.25 -14.69
C ILE A 83 -14.24 -4.12 -14.46
N ASN A 84 -14.88 -4.52 -15.56
CA ASN A 84 -16.01 -5.43 -15.60
C ASN A 84 -15.50 -6.86 -15.74
N PHE A 85 -16.14 -7.81 -15.05
CA PHE A 85 -15.75 -9.21 -15.07
C PHE A 85 -16.90 -10.10 -15.54
N THR A 86 -16.56 -11.15 -16.29
CA THR A 86 -17.45 -12.29 -16.57
C THR A 86 -16.66 -13.56 -16.31
N SER A 87 -17.20 -14.45 -15.48
CA SER A 87 -16.47 -15.65 -15.01
C SER A 87 -15.08 -15.32 -14.44
N ASN A 88 -15.01 -14.22 -13.69
CA ASN A 88 -13.80 -13.64 -13.09
C ASN A 88 -12.73 -13.15 -14.08
N VAL A 89 -13.00 -13.07 -15.39
CA VAL A 89 -12.06 -12.52 -16.38
C VAL A 89 -12.56 -11.15 -16.84
N SER A 90 -11.64 -10.18 -16.94
CA SER A 90 -12.00 -8.81 -17.32
C SER A 90 -12.49 -8.75 -18.78
N THR A 91 -13.61 -8.08 -19.01
CA THR A 91 -14.23 -7.96 -20.35
C THR A 91 -13.95 -6.63 -21.05
N ASN A 92 -13.41 -5.64 -20.34
CA ASN A 92 -13.02 -4.36 -20.93
C ASN A 92 -12.00 -4.54 -22.05
N THR A 93 -12.10 -3.68 -23.06
CA THR A 93 -11.10 -3.56 -24.11
C THR A 93 -10.09 -2.47 -23.73
N PHE A 94 -8.86 -2.86 -23.44
CA PHE A 94 -7.73 -1.93 -23.23
C PHE A 94 -6.69 -2.17 -24.32
N GLY A 95 -6.23 -1.12 -25.00
CA GLY A 95 -5.28 -1.27 -26.10
C GLY A 95 -5.75 -2.24 -27.20
N GLY A 96 -7.07 -2.37 -27.42
CA GLY A 96 -7.64 -3.31 -28.40
C GLY A 96 -7.73 -4.77 -27.94
N GLU A 97 -7.44 -5.08 -26.67
CA GLU A 97 -7.47 -6.44 -26.13
C GLU A 97 -8.35 -6.56 -24.88
N THR A 98 -8.93 -7.74 -24.67
CA THR A 98 -9.70 -8.08 -23.44
C THR A 98 -8.93 -9.07 -22.57
N GLY A 99 -9.43 -9.33 -21.35
CA GLY A 99 -8.87 -10.37 -20.48
C GLY A 99 -7.50 -10.01 -19.87
N HIS A 100 -7.26 -8.73 -19.56
CA HIS A 100 -6.02 -8.27 -18.91
C HIS A 100 -5.95 -8.63 -17.43
N PHE A 101 -7.11 -8.76 -16.78
CA PHE A 101 -7.21 -8.98 -15.35
C PHE A 101 -8.10 -10.17 -15.03
N ARG A 102 -7.76 -10.87 -13.95
CA ARG A 102 -8.59 -11.91 -13.35
C ARG A 102 -8.94 -11.51 -11.92
N PHE A 103 -10.23 -11.47 -11.63
CA PHE A 103 -10.73 -11.26 -10.28
C PHE A 103 -10.46 -12.51 -9.42
N VAL A 104 -9.91 -12.31 -8.24
CA VAL A 104 -9.68 -13.37 -7.24
C VAL A 104 -10.66 -13.11 -6.10
N PRO A 105 -11.78 -13.84 -6.01
CA PRO A 105 -12.74 -13.62 -4.93
C PRO A 105 -12.11 -13.97 -3.59
N TYR A 106 -12.55 -13.30 -2.53
CA TYR A 106 -12.22 -13.71 -1.17
C TYR A 106 -12.77 -15.12 -0.89
N ALA A 107 -11.96 -15.96 -0.27
CA ALA A 107 -12.37 -17.23 0.30
C ALA A 107 -12.01 -17.28 1.78
N ALA A 108 -12.96 -17.67 2.64
CA ALA A 108 -12.72 -17.79 4.07
C ALA A 108 -11.56 -18.75 4.36
N GLY A 109 -10.67 -18.34 5.28
CA GLY A 109 -9.46 -19.09 5.62
C GLY A 109 -8.30 -18.91 4.63
N THR A 110 -8.39 -17.98 3.68
CA THR A 110 -7.27 -17.62 2.80
C THR A 110 -6.61 -16.31 3.25
N THR A 111 -5.32 -16.18 2.96
CA THR A 111 -4.53 -14.97 3.24
C THR A 111 -4.81 -13.83 2.27
N ASN A 112 -5.45 -14.13 1.13
CA ASN A 112 -5.68 -13.19 0.03
C ASN A 112 -7.10 -12.61 0.15
N TYR A 113 -7.18 -11.34 0.57
CA TYR A 113 -8.46 -10.61 0.64
C TYR A 113 -8.68 -9.93 -0.71
N TYR A 114 -9.83 -10.24 -1.33
CA TYR A 114 -10.22 -9.89 -2.71
C TYR A 114 -9.08 -9.40 -3.60
N GLY A 115 -8.59 -10.26 -4.49
CA GLY A 115 -7.44 -9.95 -5.33
C GLY A 115 -7.79 -9.55 -6.76
N LEU A 116 -6.81 -8.95 -7.42
CA LEU A 116 -6.76 -8.71 -8.85
C LEU A 116 -5.46 -9.25 -9.41
N GLN A 117 -5.54 -10.33 -10.19
CA GLN A 117 -4.39 -10.87 -10.90
C GLN A 117 -4.24 -10.19 -12.26
N VAL A 118 -3.06 -9.68 -12.55
CA VAL A 118 -2.71 -9.17 -13.89
C VAL A 118 -2.22 -10.35 -14.72
N VAL A 119 -2.87 -10.60 -15.86
CA VAL A 119 -2.57 -11.77 -16.71
C VAL A 119 -2.03 -11.40 -18.09
N LYS A 120 -2.00 -10.10 -18.42
CA LYS A 120 -1.42 -9.57 -19.66
C LYS A 120 -0.55 -8.36 -19.38
N ASN A 121 0.36 -8.09 -20.30
CA ASN A 121 1.19 -6.89 -20.27
C ASN A 121 0.32 -5.63 -20.42
N LEU A 122 0.66 -4.61 -19.65
CA LEU A 122 -0.09 -3.37 -19.52
C LEU A 122 0.44 -2.26 -20.44
N VAL A 123 1.60 -2.44 -21.07
CA VAL A 123 2.21 -1.45 -21.98
C VAL A 123 1.22 -1.02 -23.07
N LYS A 124 0.64 -1.98 -23.81
CA LYS A 124 -0.35 -1.66 -24.85
C LYS A 124 -1.66 -1.15 -24.27
N ALA A 125 -2.10 -1.73 -23.14
CA ALA A 125 -3.31 -1.33 -22.44
C ALA A 125 -3.29 0.13 -21.97
N SER A 126 -2.11 0.64 -21.62
CA SER A 126 -1.85 2.00 -21.13
C SER A 126 -1.30 2.95 -22.20
N ALA A 127 -1.22 2.52 -23.46
CA ALA A 127 -0.54 3.24 -24.54
C ALA A 127 0.92 3.64 -24.22
N GLY A 128 1.59 2.87 -23.36
CA GLY A 128 2.99 3.05 -22.98
C GLY A 128 3.22 4.07 -21.86
N ALA A 129 2.15 4.56 -21.22
CA ALA A 129 2.23 5.44 -20.06
C ALA A 129 2.15 4.66 -18.75
N SER A 130 2.74 5.20 -17.69
CA SER A 130 2.51 4.68 -16.32
C SER A 130 1.01 4.62 -16.02
N CYS A 131 0.61 3.58 -15.30
CA CYS A 131 -0.80 3.29 -15.07
C CYS A 131 -1.10 3.04 -13.60
N THR A 132 -2.37 2.96 -13.25
CA THR A 132 -2.82 2.72 -11.88
C THR A 132 -3.86 1.62 -11.82
N ILE A 133 -3.83 0.84 -10.74
CA ILE A 133 -4.90 -0.03 -10.31
C ILE A 133 -5.51 0.57 -9.05
N LYS A 134 -6.82 0.86 -9.07
CA LYS A 134 -7.55 1.35 -7.90
C LYS A 134 -8.53 0.29 -7.43
N GLY A 135 -8.45 -0.06 -6.15
CA GLY A 135 -9.45 -0.88 -5.47
C GLY A 135 -10.38 0.02 -4.67
N VAL A 136 -11.69 -0.18 -4.78
CA VAL A 136 -12.72 0.51 -3.99
C VAL A 136 -13.54 -0.56 -3.27
N ALA A 137 -13.28 -0.72 -1.99
CA ALA A 137 -13.94 -1.69 -1.13
C ALA A 137 -15.15 -1.07 -0.44
N THR A 138 -16.29 -1.74 -0.52
CA THR A 138 -17.50 -1.36 0.21
C THR A 138 -17.53 -2.09 1.54
N VAL A 139 -17.63 -1.35 2.64
CA VAL A 139 -17.86 -1.90 3.98
C VAL A 139 -19.29 -1.58 4.39
N THR A 140 -19.95 -2.54 5.04
CA THR A 140 -21.32 -2.36 5.53
C THR A 140 -21.39 -2.74 7.00
N VAL A 141 -21.83 -1.81 7.85
CA VAL A 141 -22.09 -2.06 9.28
C VAL A 141 -23.50 -1.60 9.61
N GLY A 142 -24.36 -2.57 9.93
CA GLY A 142 -25.80 -2.33 10.07
C GLY A 142 -26.39 -1.82 8.75
N ASN A 143 -26.99 -0.62 8.78
CA ASN A 143 -27.63 0.02 7.63
C ASN A 143 -26.75 1.09 6.95
N VAL A 144 -25.50 1.24 7.37
CA VAL A 144 -24.56 2.24 6.84
C VAL A 144 -23.52 1.53 5.98
N SER A 145 -23.22 2.11 4.83
CA SER A 145 -22.18 1.64 3.92
C SER A 145 -21.17 2.75 3.68
N ASP A 146 -19.90 2.37 3.59
CA ASP A 146 -18.77 3.26 3.31
C ASP A 146 -17.90 2.67 2.18
N GLU A 147 -17.30 3.53 1.36
CA GLU A 147 -16.40 3.13 0.28
C GLU A 147 -14.96 3.55 0.62
N ILE A 148 -14.10 2.58 0.87
CA ILE A 148 -12.68 2.79 1.17
C ILE A 148 -11.85 2.43 -0.05
N GLN A 149 -10.93 3.32 -0.45
CA GLN A 149 -10.16 3.16 -1.67
C GLN A 149 -8.65 3.18 -1.45
N TRP A 150 -7.93 2.50 -2.34
CA TRP A 150 -6.47 2.59 -2.45
C TRP A 150 -6.06 2.56 -3.92
N VAL A 151 -5.02 3.32 -4.27
CA VAL A 151 -4.47 3.40 -5.62
C VAL A 151 -3.06 2.82 -5.63
N TYR A 152 -2.83 1.82 -6.47
CA TYR A 152 -1.56 1.15 -6.69
C TYR A 152 -0.96 1.64 -8.03
N PRO A 153 0.14 2.42 -8.02
CA PRO A 153 0.79 2.87 -9.25
C PRO A 153 1.66 1.77 -9.87
N ILE A 154 1.74 1.75 -11.20
CA ILE A 154 2.58 0.83 -11.98
C ILE A 154 3.36 1.67 -13.00
N PRO A 155 4.66 1.94 -12.76
CA PRO A 155 5.49 2.64 -13.71
C PRO A 155 5.63 1.87 -15.02
N ILE A 156 5.51 2.57 -16.15
CA ILE A 156 5.81 2.02 -17.47
C ILE A 156 6.78 2.95 -18.18
N THR A 157 7.93 2.40 -18.59
CA THR A 157 9.04 3.18 -19.14
C THR A 157 9.45 2.63 -20.50
N LYS A 158 9.71 3.54 -21.45
CA LYS A 158 10.30 3.19 -22.75
C LYS A 158 11.81 3.12 -22.62
N GLY A 159 12.42 1.98 -22.88
CA GLY A 159 13.87 1.77 -22.68
C GLY A 159 14.24 0.32 -22.42
N VAL A 160 15.53 0.04 -22.57
CA VAL A 160 16.08 -1.32 -22.68
C VAL A 160 16.00 -2.12 -21.38
N GLY A 161 15.47 -3.34 -21.48
CA GLY A 161 15.58 -4.42 -20.49
C GLY A 161 17.01 -4.93 -20.23
N ASN A 162 18.00 -4.05 -20.37
CA ASN A 162 19.40 -4.24 -20.02
C ASN A 162 19.75 -3.59 -18.67
N GLN A 163 18.81 -2.89 -18.04
CA GLN A 163 18.98 -2.44 -16.66
C GLN A 163 18.74 -3.60 -15.70
N LYS A 164 19.58 -3.70 -14.67
CA LYS A 164 19.32 -4.61 -13.56
C LYS A 164 18.33 -3.95 -12.63
N VAL A 165 17.24 -4.66 -12.34
CA VAL A 165 16.23 -4.20 -11.39
C VAL A 165 16.17 -5.18 -10.24
N VAL A 166 16.14 -4.65 -9.03
CA VAL A 166 15.97 -5.42 -7.79
C VAL A 166 14.57 -5.14 -7.29
N THR A 167 13.87 -6.20 -6.87
CA THR A 167 12.55 -6.10 -6.26
C THR A 167 12.47 -7.05 -5.06
N ILE A 168 11.88 -6.60 -3.97
CA ILE A 168 11.48 -7.43 -2.83
C ILE A 168 10.10 -7.98 -3.15
N MET A 169 10.03 -9.29 -3.38
CA MET A 169 8.78 -10.01 -3.61
C MET A 169 8.38 -10.76 -2.34
N ALA A 170 7.13 -11.20 -2.26
CA ALA A 170 6.72 -12.10 -1.20
C ALA A 170 7.39 -13.46 -1.43
N GLY A 171 8.15 -13.91 -0.42
CA GLY A 171 8.76 -15.25 -0.39
C GLY A 171 7.81 -16.34 0.12
N ASP A 172 6.61 -15.95 0.55
CA ASP A 172 5.51 -16.79 1.00
C ASP A 172 4.17 -16.26 0.45
N ASP A 173 3.06 -16.86 0.88
CA ASP A 173 1.70 -16.52 0.48
C ASP A 173 1.03 -15.49 1.39
N LYS A 174 1.81 -14.74 2.18
CA LYS A 174 1.29 -13.82 3.21
C LYS A 174 1.29 -12.35 2.80
N TYR A 175 1.77 -12.04 1.59
CA TYR A 175 1.71 -10.69 1.00
C TYR A 175 2.24 -9.61 1.94
N PHE A 176 3.36 -9.87 2.62
CA PHE A 176 3.99 -8.94 3.56
C PHE A 176 3.14 -8.57 4.79
N ALA A 177 2.11 -9.36 5.11
CA ALA A 177 1.28 -9.17 6.29
C ALA A 177 1.46 -10.31 7.31
N ILE A 178 1.92 -9.98 8.51
CA ILE A 178 1.93 -10.89 9.66
C ILE A 178 0.52 -10.86 10.26
N ARG A 179 -0.11 -12.02 10.47
CA ARG A 179 -1.53 -12.09 10.86
C ARG A 179 -1.79 -12.59 12.27
N GLU A 180 -0.81 -13.26 12.86
CA GLU A 180 -0.95 -13.92 14.16
C GLU A 180 0.30 -13.67 15.00
N LYS A 181 0.11 -13.65 16.33
CA LYS A 181 1.20 -13.36 17.26
C LYS A 181 2.26 -14.46 17.19
N GLY A 182 3.54 -14.07 17.16
CA GLY A 182 4.64 -15.00 16.90
C GLY A 182 4.73 -15.45 15.43
N GLY A 183 3.91 -14.86 14.56
CA GLY A 183 3.94 -15.09 13.12
C GLY A 183 5.14 -14.42 12.45
N SER A 184 5.27 -14.69 11.16
CA SER A 184 6.32 -14.10 10.31
C SER A 184 5.88 -14.06 8.85
N VAL A 185 6.58 -13.25 8.07
CA VAL A 185 6.56 -13.25 6.60
C VAL A 185 7.97 -13.42 6.04
N ILE A 186 8.07 -13.83 4.78
CA ILE A 186 9.33 -13.95 4.06
C ILE A 186 9.41 -12.85 2.99
N LEU A 187 10.46 -12.03 3.06
CA LEU A 187 10.85 -11.12 1.98
C LEU A 187 11.87 -11.82 1.08
N SER A 188 11.68 -11.82 -0.23
CA SER A 188 12.61 -12.42 -1.19
C SER A 188 13.13 -11.38 -2.17
N ALA A 189 14.43 -11.10 -2.11
CA ALA A 189 15.08 -10.17 -3.03
C ALA A 189 15.33 -10.85 -4.39
N VAL A 190 14.78 -10.29 -5.45
CA VAL A 190 14.92 -10.82 -6.81
C VAL A 190 15.51 -9.77 -7.71
N ALA A 191 16.67 -10.09 -8.28
CA ALA A 191 17.33 -9.27 -9.29
C ALA A 191 16.98 -9.81 -10.68
N ARG A 192 16.58 -8.92 -11.59
CA ARG A 192 16.27 -9.25 -12.98
C ARG A 192 17.12 -8.43 -13.94
N LEU A 193 17.40 -9.00 -15.10
CA LEU A 193 17.89 -8.33 -16.28
C LEU A 193 16.86 -8.56 -17.38
N GLY A 194 16.06 -7.54 -17.66
CA GLY A 194 14.87 -7.69 -18.50
C GLY A 194 13.92 -8.72 -17.90
N ALA A 195 13.43 -9.65 -18.73
CA ALA A 195 12.51 -10.70 -18.29
C ALA A 195 13.18 -11.84 -17.49
N SER A 196 14.52 -11.89 -17.43
CA SER A 196 15.26 -13.00 -16.83
C SER A 196 15.69 -12.70 -15.40
N GLU A 197 15.49 -13.65 -14.49
CA GLU A 197 16.02 -13.59 -13.13
C GLU A 197 17.53 -13.89 -13.11
N LEU A 198 18.29 -13.09 -12.37
CA LEU A 198 19.69 -13.33 -12.06
C LEU A 198 19.77 -14.29 -10.87
N THR A 199 20.52 -15.39 -11.00
CA THR A 199 20.60 -16.44 -9.98
C THR A 199 22.02 -16.73 -9.47
N ALA A 200 23.05 -16.14 -10.07
CA ALA A 200 24.45 -16.44 -9.78
C ALA A 200 25.28 -15.20 -9.41
N GLY A 201 26.25 -15.41 -8.52
CA GLY A 201 27.20 -14.38 -8.08
C GLY A 201 26.58 -13.29 -7.21
N LEU A 202 25.42 -13.55 -6.61
CA LEU A 202 24.66 -12.56 -5.84
C LEU A 202 25.00 -12.62 -4.34
N SER A 203 25.09 -11.45 -3.72
CA SER A 203 25.12 -11.28 -2.26
C SER A 203 24.18 -10.15 -1.83
N TYR A 204 23.71 -10.23 -0.58
CA TYR A 204 22.60 -9.41 -0.09
C TYR A 204 22.99 -8.71 1.21
N LYS A 205 22.47 -7.50 1.41
CA LYS A 205 22.47 -6.83 2.71
C LYS A 205 21.07 -6.36 3.02
N TRP A 206 20.52 -6.81 4.13
CA TRP A 206 19.19 -6.43 4.58
C TRP A 206 19.26 -5.36 5.67
N TYR A 207 18.34 -4.41 5.60
CA TYR A 207 18.22 -3.31 6.53
C TYR A 207 16.76 -3.19 7.00
N ARG A 208 16.58 -2.68 8.22
CA ARG A 208 15.28 -2.23 8.72
C ARG A 208 15.34 -0.74 9.07
N MET A 209 14.24 -0.04 8.85
CA MET A 209 14.08 1.34 9.30
C MET A 209 13.81 1.36 10.80
N ILE A 210 14.61 2.10 11.57
CA ILE A 210 14.39 2.36 13.00
C ILE A 210 14.71 3.83 13.24
N ASN A 211 13.80 4.57 13.87
CA ASN A 211 14.00 5.99 14.20
C ASN A 211 14.49 6.80 12.98
N ASN A 212 13.87 6.56 11.82
CA ASN A 212 14.20 7.20 10.53
C ASN A 212 15.63 6.94 10.02
N ALA A 213 16.28 5.86 10.46
CA ALA A 213 17.59 5.43 9.98
C ALA A 213 17.62 3.96 9.55
N TRP A 214 18.32 3.68 8.44
CA TRP A 214 18.56 2.32 7.95
C TRP A 214 19.58 1.60 8.83
N ASN A 215 19.11 0.58 9.54
CA ASN A 215 19.93 -0.26 10.40
C ASN A 215 20.17 -1.60 9.72
N LEU A 216 21.43 -1.98 9.53
CA LEU A 216 21.81 -3.27 8.97
C LEU A 216 21.34 -4.40 9.88
N ILE A 217 20.68 -5.41 9.31
CA ILE A 217 20.28 -6.62 10.02
C ILE A 217 21.47 -7.59 9.97
N SER A 218 22.22 -7.64 11.07
CA SER A 218 23.46 -8.41 11.14
C SER A 218 23.27 -9.89 10.79
N GLY A 219 24.21 -10.44 10.01
CA GLY A 219 24.21 -11.85 9.59
C GLY A 219 23.21 -12.20 8.47
N GLN A 220 22.39 -11.27 8.00
CA GLN A 220 21.41 -11.52 6.95
C GLN A 220 21.99 -11.25 5.56
N THR A 221 22.60 -12.28 4.97
CA THR A 221 23.25 -12.21 3.65
C THR A 221 22.57 -13.07 2.57
N GLY A 222 21.45 -13.70 2.90
CA GLY A 222 20.69 -14.55 1.99
C GLY A 222 19.72 -13.77 1.10
N LYS A 223 19.25 -14.45 0.05
CA LYS A 223 18.17 -13.96 -0.83
C LYS A 223 16.89 -13.63 -0.07
N ASN A 224 16.61 -14.43 0.96
CA ASN A 224 15.40 -14.31 1.77
C ASN A 224 15.73 -13.72 3.14
N LEU A 225 14.83 -12.86 3.62
CA LEU A 225 14.77 -12.39 5.00
C LEU A 225 13.46 -12.84 5.62
N THR A 226 13.53 -13.57 6.73
CA THR A 226 12.35 -13.84 7.57
C THR A 226 12.13 -12.64 8.48
N VAL A 227 10.97 -12.01 8.38
CA VAL A 227 10.55 -10.89 9.22
C VAL A 227 9.51 -11.40 10.21
N THR A 228 9.83 -11.35 11.50
CA THR A 228 8.94 -11.77 12.60
C THR A 228 8.15 -10.59 13.15
N ASP A 229 7.07 -10.88 13.88
CA ASP A 229 6.27 -9.87 14.60
C ASP A 229 7.13 -9.02 15.54
N SER A 230 8.18 -9.57 16.14
CA SER A 230 9.11 -8.80 16.99
C SER A 230 10.00 -7.78 16.24
N MET A 231 10.01 -7.82 14.91
CA MET A 231 10.79 -6.90 14.08
C MET A 231 9.95 -5.73 13.54
N VAL A 232 8.63 -5.78 13.75
CA VAL A 232 7.63 -4.90 13.16
C VAL A 232 6.70 -4.48 14.29
N ASP A 233 6.51 -3.18 14.51
CA ASP A 233 5.40 -2.70 15.35
C ASP A 233 4.10 -2.86 14.53
N THR A 234 3.23 -1.87 14.42
CA THR A 234 2.08 -1.97 13.49
C THR A 234 2.51 -2.04 12.02
N THR A 235 3.59 -1.32 11.66
CA THR A 235 4.20 -1.34 10.33
C THR A 235 5.72 -1.23 10.43
N GLY A 236 6.44 -1.80 9.46
CA GLY A 236 7.89 -1.78 9.42
C GLY A 236 8.39 -1.74 7.98
N ILE A 237 9.45 -0.98 7.73
CA ILE A 237 10.02 -0.83 6.38
C ILE A 237 11.37 -1.50 6.33
N PHE A 238 11.55 -2.36 5.33
CA PHE A 238 12.77 -3.13 5.08
C PHE A 238 13.40 -2.71 3.77
N LYS A 239 14.73 -2.72 3.69
CA LYS A 239 15.50 -2.46 2.47
C LYS A 239 16.43 -3.63 2.19
N VAL A 240 16.61 -3.98 0.93
CA VAL A 240 17.70 -4.85 0.49
C VAL A 240 18.65 -4.10 -0.43
N GLU A 241 19.94 -4.35 -0.29
CA GLU A 241 20.94 -4.05 -1.31
C GLU A 241 21.42 -5.38 -1.91
N VAL A 242 21.37 -5.50 -3.23
CA VAL A 242 21.82 -6.70 -3.95
C VAL A 242 23.08 -6.36 -4.73
N TYR A 243 24.10 -7.18 -4.53
CA TYR A 243 25.39 -7.06 -5.18
C TYR A 243 25.59 -8.24 -6.11
N GLN A 244 26.22 -8.03 -7.25
CA GLN A 244 26.73 -9.08 -8.10
C GLN A 244 28.25 -8.94 -8.22
N ASN A 245 28.99 -9.99 -7.84
CA ASN A 245 30.46 -9.96 -7.83
C ASN A 245 31.00 -8.71 -7.10
N SER A 246 30.47 -8.43 -5.91
CA SER A 246 30.80 -7.26 -5.07
C SER A 246 30.41 -5.88 -5.60
N THR A 247 29.77 -5.79 -6.77
CA THR A 247 29.25 -4.52 -7.32
C THR A 247 27.76 -4.41 -6.99
N LEU A 248 27.33 -3.29 -6.41
CA LEU A 248 25.91 -3.02 -6.16
C LEU A 248 25.16 -2.97 -7.51
N ILE A 249 24.13 -3.80 -7.67
CA ILE A 249 23.32 -3.85 -8.90
C ILE A 249 21.93 -3.26 -8.72
N GLY A 250 21.50 -3.05 -7.48
CA GLY A 250 20.22 -2.43 -7.18
C GLY A 250 19.86 -2.55 -5.70
N LEU A 251 18.81 -1.84 -5.33
CA LEU A 251 18.22 -1.86 -4.01
C LEU A 251 16.71 -1.74 -4.15
N ASP A 252 16.00 -2.18 -3.12
CA ASP A 252 14.55 -2.02 -3.06
C ASP A 252 14.08 -1.93 -1.61
N THR A 253 12.89 -1.36 -1.39
CA THR A 253 12.25 -1.23 -0.08
C THR A 253 10.86 -1.85 -0.06
N GLN A 254 10.50 -2.49 1.04
CA GLN A 254 9.17 -3.10 1.22
C GLN A 254 8.62 -2.83 2.61
N THR A 255 7.34 -2.45 2.66
CA THR A 255 6.58 -2.35 3.91
C THR A 255 6.02 -3.71 4.30
N VAL A 256 6.20 -4.08 5.55
CA VAL A 256 5.56 -5.21 6.23
C VAL A 256 4.57 -4.67 7.25
N ILE A 257 3.38 -5.27 7.33
CA ILE A 257 2.32 -4.89 8.24
C ILE A 257 2.15 -6.00 9.29
N ASP A 258 2.19 -5.66 10.58
CA ASP A 258 1.83 -6.59 11.65
C ASP A 258 0.38 -6.41 12.08
N LEU A 259 -0.45 -7.36 11.65
CA LEU A 259 -1.86 -7.43 12.01
C LEU A 259 -2.07 -8.17 13.34
N SER A 260 -1.02 -8.68 13.96
CA SER A 260 -1.08 -9.31 15.29
C SER A 260 -0.80 -8.35 16.44
N ASP A 261 -0.31 -7.13 16.15
CA ASP A 261 -0.03 -6.13 17.17
C ASP A 261 -1.32 -5.82 17.97
N PRO A 262 -1.35 -6.05 19.29
CA PRO A 262 -2.55 -5.80 20.10
C PRO A 262 -2.93 -4.32 20.15
N TYR A 263 -2.05 -3.41 19.74
CA TYR A 263 -2.31 -1.99 19.67
C TYR A 263 -2.50 -1.49 18.23
N ASP A 264 -3.25 -0.41 18.09
CA ASP A 264 -3.49 0.30 16.84
C ASP A 264 -3.58 1.81 17.11
N ILE A 265 -3.45 2.64 16.08
CA ILE A 265 -3.51 4.10 16.16
C ILE A 265 -4.76 4.60 15.45
N ILE A 266 -5.70 5.16 16.20
CA ILE A 266 -6.80 5.93 15.63
C ILE A 266 -6.32 7.37 15.44
N THR A 267 -6.17 7.81 14.19
CA THR A 267 -5.49 9.07 13.83
C THR A 267 -6.30 10.33 14.11
N ASN A 268 -7.63 10.23 14.18
CA ASN A 268 -8.58 11.33 14.43
C ASN A 268 -8.24 12.63 13.67
N PRO A 269 -8.26 12.60 12.33
CA PRO A 269 -8.01 13.80 11.53
C PRO A 269 -9.12 14.84 11.69
N THR A 270 -8.77 16.11 11.54
CA THR A 270 -9.70 17.24 11.45
C THR A 270 -9.24 18.19 10.33
N PRO A 271 -10.00 18.36 9.24
CA PRO A 271 -11.30 17.73 8.97
C PRO A 271 -11.19 16.21 8.75
N GLU A 272 -12.30 15.50 8.97
CA GLU A 272 -12.33 14.03 8.98
C GLU A 272 -12.09 13.41 7.59
N ASP A 273 -12.36 14.16 6.53
CA ASP A 273 -12.13 13.75 5.14
C ASP A 273 -10.68 13.99 4.68
N GLU A 274 -9.82 14.53 5.56
CA GLU A 274 -8.42 14.84 5.30
C GLU A 274 -8.19 15.73 4.07
N THR A 275 -9.18 16.56 3.73
CA THR A 275 -9.11 17.42 2.55
C THR A 275 -8.45 18.76 2.87
N ILE A 276 -7.46 19.15 2.06
CA ILE A 276 -6.88 20.50 2.02
C ILE A 276 -7.11 21.06 0.62
N SER A 277 -7.90 22.14 0.49
CA SER A 277 -8.32 22.67 -0.82
C SER A 277 -7.77 24.06 -1.13
N LYS A 278 -7.47 24.87 -0.11
CA LYS A 278 -7.02 26.25 -0.29
C LYS A 278 -6.03 26.68 0.80
N ALA A 279 -5.36 27.81 0.55
CA ALA A 279 -4.48 28.44 1.52
C ALA A 279 -5.19 28.68 2.86
N GLY A 280 -4.53 28.28 3.95
CA GLY A 280 -5.06 28.31 5.31
C GLY A 280 -5.80 27.04 5.75
N ASP A 281 -6.15 26.12 4.83
CA ASP A 281 -6.67 24.81 5.21
C ASP A 281 -5.55 23.95 5.83
N THR A 282 -5.92 23.12 6.80
CA THR A 282 -5.01 22.17 7.46
C THR A 282 -5.75 20.89 7.81
N VAL A 283 -5.02 19.78 7.85
CA VAL A 283 -5.48 18.55 8.51
C VAL A 283 -4.69 18.37 9.79
N VAL A 284 -5.40 18.39 10.93
CA VAL A 284 -4.82 18.17 12.26
C VAL A 284 -5.09 16.75 12.69
N TYR A 285 -4.04 15.99 12.95
CA TYR A 285 -4.12 14.63 13.48
C TYR A 285 -4.00 14.66 15.00
N ARG A 286 -4.94 14.00 15.69
CA ARG A 286 -4.95 13.83 17.16
C ARG A 286 -5.01 12.36 17.53
N PRO A 287 -3.95 11.60 17.23
CA PRO A 287 -3.94 10.17 17.37
C PRO A 287 -4.14 9.73 18.82
N ILE A 288 -4.80 8.59 18.98
CA ILE A 288 -4.83 7.85 20.24
C ILE A 288 -4.35 6.42 19.99
N LEU A 289 -3.61 5.89 20.96
CA LEU A 289 -3.29 4.48 20.99
C LEU A 289 -4.51 3.74 21.54
N VAL A 290 -4.99 2.74 20.82
CA VAL A 290 -6.10 1.87 21.25
C VAL A 290 -5.64 0.43 21.28
N LYS A 291 -6.34 -0.40 22.03
CA LYS A 291 -6.27 -1.84 21.79
C LYS A 291 -7.07 -2.14 20.53
N ARG A 292 -6.58 -3.06 19.72
CA ARG A 292 -7.24 -3.51 18.50
C ARG A 292 -8.64 -4.06 18.84
N GLY A 293 -9.65 -3.66 18.09
CA GLY A 293 -11.06 -3.96 18.38
C GLY A 293 -11.75 -2.94 19.29
N GLU A 294 -11.02 -1.99 19.86
CA GLU A 294 -11.55 -0.97 20.76
C GLU A 294 -11.43 0.43 20.16
N THR A 295 -12.24 1.36 20.68
CA THR A 295 -12.15 2.80 20.34
C THR A 295 -11.74 3.65 21.54
N THR A 296 -11.54 3.01 22.68
CA THR A 296 -11.15 3.66 23.92
C THR A 296 -9.64 3.81 23.95
N LYS A 297 -9.17 4.98 24.35
CA LYS A 297 -7.74 5.24 24.56
C LYS A 297 -7.16 4.19 25.53
N ALA A 298 -6.15 3.45 25.07
CA ALA A 298 -5.51 2.40 25.85
C ALA A 298 -4.52 2.93 26.89
N LYS A 299 -3.69 3.91 26.50
CA LYS A 299 -2.79 4.67 27.38
C LYS A 299 -2.54 6.06 26.79
N ASP A 300 -2.13 7.01 27.64
CA ASP A 300 -1.60 8.27 27.15
C ASP A 300 -0.27 8.04 26.43
N MET A 301 -0.15 8.64 25.25
CA MET A 301 0.95 8.43 24.32
C MET A 301 1.17 9.70 23.49
N THR A 302 2.43 9.98 23.18
CA THR A 302 2.81 10.99 22.17
C THR A 302 3.32 10.28 20.93
N PHE A 303 3.29 10.96 19.79
CA PHE A 303 3.58 10.37 18.49
C PHE A 303 4.57 11.20 17.70
N TYR A 304 5.36 10.55 16.87
CA TYR A 304 6.12 11.18 15.80
C TYR A 304 5.23 11.34 14.58
N PHE A 305 5.26 12.52 13.96
CA PHE A 305 4.49 12.84 12.75
C PHE A 305 5.46 13.20 11.65
N VAL A 306 5.47 12.42 10.58
CA VAL A 306 6.32 12.68 9.41
C VAL A 306 5.41 12.93 8.22
N PHE A 307 5.54 14.09 7.57
CA PHE A 307 4.84 14.45 6.34
C PHE A 307 5.85 14.44 5.19
N MET A 308 5.53 13.78 4.08
CA MET A 308 6.46 13.55 2.97
C MET A 308 5.81 13.82 1.62
N ASP A 309 6.63 14.25 0.66
CA ASP A 309 6.23 14.24 -0.76
C ASP A 309 6.36 12.83 -1.38
N SER A 310 6.02 12.70 -2.66
CA SER A 310 6.09 11.43 -3.39
C SER A 310 7.51 10.88 -3.58
N ALA A 311 8.54 11.70 -3.37
CA ALA A 311 9.95 11.29 -3.44
C ALA A 311 10.50 10.92 -2.05
N GLY A 312 9.69 10.99 -1.00
CA GLY A 312 10.07 10.70 0.38
C GLY A 312 10.80 11.86 1.07
N VAL A 313 10.76 13.08 0.52
CA VAL A 313 11.35 14.26 1.16
C VAL A 313 10.45 14.69 2.32
N ILE A 314 11.04 14.84 3.51
CA ILE A 314 10.32 15.27 4.71
C ILE A 314 9.97 16.76 4.61
N LEU A 315 8.67 17.06 4.69
CA LEU A 315 8.09 18.40 4.57
C LEU A 315 8.00 19.13 5.91
N ASN A 316 8.13 18.41 7.04
CA ASN A 316 8.15 18.96 8.39
C ASN A 316 9.45 18.65 9.16
N PRO A 317 10.64 18.91 8.60
CA PRO A 317 11.91 18.42 9.16
C PRO A 317 12.19 18.93 10.58
N SER A 318 11.66 20.09 10.96
CA SER A 318 11.82 20.67 12.30
C SER A 318 11.02 19.95 13.39
N THR A 319 9.95 19.23 13.04
CA THR A 319 9.06 18.57 14.01
C THR A 319 8.99 17.05 13.85
N ALA A 320 9.47 16.50 12.72
CA ALA A 320 9.38 15.08 12.38
C ALA A 320 9.91 14.13 13.47
N ASN A 321 10.98 14.53 14.16
CA ASN A 321 11.60 13.73 15.22
C ASN A 321 11.25 14.22 16.64
N THR A 322 10.21 15.05 16.79
CA THR A 322 9.76 15.55 18.09
C THR A 322 8.41 14.93 18.44
N PRO A 323 8.32 14.11 19.51
CA PRO A 323 7.05 13.54 19.93
C PRO A 323 6.05 14.62 20.32
N SER A 324 4.82 14.50 19.82
CA SER A 324 3.73 15.43 20.09
C SER A 324 2.41 14.69 20.28
N ALA A 325 1.43 15.31 20.94
CA ALA A 325 0.07 14.78 21.00
C ALA A 325 -0.72 15.05 19.69
N SER A 326 -0.20 15.91 18.82
CA SER A 326 -0.81 16.24 17.54
C SER A 326 0.21 16.63 16.48
N GLY A 327 -0.10 16.33 15.23
CA GLY A 327 0.61 16.78 14.04
C GLY A 327 -0.33 17.52 13.11
N THR A 328 0.21 18.40 12.26
CA THR A 328 -0.59 19.20 11.34
C THR A 328 0.03 19.19 9.96
N CYS A 329 -0.73 18.68 8.99
CA CYS A 329 -0.43 18.85 7.57
C CYS A 329 -1.01 20.18 7.11
N THR A 330 -0.21 21.02 6.45
CA THR A 330 -0.62 22.35 6.01
C THR A 330 -0.70 22.46 4.50
N TYR A 331 -1.43 23.45 4.01
CA TYR A 331 -1.49 23.76 2.58
C TYR A 331 -0.11 24.01 1.95
N GLU A 332 0.82 24.61 2.69
CA GLU A 332 2.19 24.86 2.22
C GLU A 332 2.95 23.54 1.97
N MET A 333 2.71 22.52 2.80
CA MET A 333 3.26 21.18 2.57
C MET A 333 2.71 20.57 1.28
N CYS A 334 1.41 20.70 1.01
CA CYS A 334 0.81 20.25 -0.25
C CYS A 334 1.39 20.98 -1.47
N GLN A 335 1.61 22.30 -1.35
CA GLN A 335 2.26 23.07 -2.41
C GLN A 335 3.70 22.62 -2.66
N GLN A 336 4.47 22.41 -1.58
CA GLN A 336 5.84 21.94 -1.69
C GLN A 336 5.93 20.54 -2.31
N ALA A 337 4.99 19.65 -1.96
CA ALA A 337 4.87 18.32 -2.54
C ALA A 337 4.40 18.33 -4.01
N GLY A 338 3.84 19.44 -4.48
CA GLY A 338 3.21 19.52 -5.81
C GLY A 338 1.95 18.66 -5.94
N GLY A 339 1.32 18.29 -4.82
CA GLY A 339 0.20 17.36 -4.79
C GLY A 339 -0.09 16.78 -3.41
N ASN A 340 -0.44 15.49 -3.38
CA ASN A 340 -0.77 14.78 -2.15
C ASN A 340 0.46 14.66 -1.23
N VAL A 341 0.23 14.78 0.07
CA VAL A 341 1.24 14.59 1.12
C VAL A 341 1.03 13.21 1.75
N ALA A 342 2.06 12.37 1.74
CA ALA A 342 2.07 11.14 2.51
C ALA A 342 2.37 11.44 3.98
N TRP A 343 1.85 10.65 4.91
CA TRP A 343 2.15 10.82 6.33
C TRP A 343 2.42 9.49 7.03
N THR A 344 3.26 9.56 8.07
CA THR A 344 3.53 8.47 9.01
C THR A 344 3.30 8.97 10.42
N ILE A 345 2.56 8.20 11.22
CA ILE A 345 2.34 8.45 12.64
C ILE A 345 2.84 7.23 13.41
N THR A 346 3.78 7.43 14.33
CA THR A 346 4.40 6.34 15.11
C THR A 346 4.37 6.69 16.58
N THR A 347 4.11 5.72 17.46
CA THR A 347 4.15 5.93 18.92
C THR A 347 5.55 6.30 19.39
N LYS A 348 5.62 7.10 20.46
CA LYS A 348 6.84 7.28 21.25
C LYS A 348 6.92 6.14 22.28
N ASP A 349 7.54 5.04 21.86
CA ASP A 349 7.84 3.83 22.63
C ASP A 349 6.65 2.93 23.03
#